data_AF-A0A8T7B5S4-F1
#
_entry.id   AF-A0A8T7B5S4-F1
#
_cell.length_a   1.000
_cell.length_b   1.000
_cell.length_c   1.000
_cell.angle_alpha   90.00
_cell.angle_beta   90.00
_cell.angle_gamma   90.00
#
_symmetry.space_group_name_H-M   'P 1'
#
loop_
_entity.id
_entity.type
_entity.pdbx_description
1 polymer ?
#
loop_
_entity_poly.entity_id
_entity_poly.type
_entity_poly.pdbx_seq_one_letter_code
_entity_poly.pdbx_strand_id
1 'polypeptide(L)' 'LLKELVWCQEEPENQGAWLHLRRRFQALVKPGQSLFYAGRPEAAAPAPGYYQLHARQQERLVLSALASQKAKQKAY' A
#
# COMPACT_ATOMS: atom_id res chain seq x y z
N LEU A 1 19.51 10.01 2.48
CA LEU A 1 18.63 9.15 3.31
C LEU A 1 17.23 9.09 2.68
N LEU A 2 16.64 7.90 2.61
CA LEU A 2 15.27 7.70 2.11
C LEU A 2 14.27 8.41 3.04
N LYS A 3 13.37 9.22 2.49
CA LYS A 3 12.34 9.96 3.27
C LYS A 3 10.99 9.25 3.32
N GLU A 4 10.70 8.43 2.32
CA GLU A 4 9.41 7.75 2.16
C GLU A 4 9.69 6.25 2.01
N LEU A 5 9.01 5.45 2.81
CA LEU A 5 8.99 4.01 2.76
C LEU A 5 7.57 3.61 2.38
N VAL A 6 7.41 2.68 1.44
CA VAL A 6 6.09 2.22 1.01
C VAL A 6 6.05 0.71 1.14
N TRP A 7 5.08 0.22 1.90
CA TRP A 7 4.70 -1.19 1.89
C TRP A 7 3.77 -1.44 0.71
N CYS A 8 4.21 -2.26 -0.25
CA CYS A 8 3.45 -2.60 -1.45
C CYS A 8 3.01 -4.07 -1.40
N GLN A 9 1.72 -4.36 -1.59
CA GLN A 9 1.21 -5.74 -1.66
C GLN A 9 0.01 -5.86 -2.61
N GLU A 10 -0.17 -7.01 -3.25
CA GLU A 10 -1.32 -7.24 -4.14
C GLU A 10 -2.60 -7.55 -3.37
N GLU A 11 -2.48 -8.11 -2.16
CA GLU A 11 -3.60 -8.49 -1.32
C GLU A 11 -4.39 -7.27 -0.82
N PRO A 12 -5.70 -7.42 -0.54
CA PRO A 12 -6.48 -6.44 0.21
C PRO A 12 -5.81 -6.04 1.53
N GLU A 13 -6.03 -4.81 2.00
CA GLU A 13 -5.38 -4.27 3.22
C GLU A 13 -5.62 -5.09 4.49
N ASN A 14 -6.81 -5.67 4.60
CA ASN A 14 -7.18 -6.58 5.69
C ASN A 14 -6.64 -8.01 5.51
N GLN A 15 -5.87 -8.25 4.45
CA GLN A 15 -5.28 -9.54 4.09
C GLN A 15 -3.76 -9.39 3.86
N GLY A 16 -3.10 -10.51 3.53
CA GLY A 16 -1.66 -10.53 3.37
C GLY A 16 -0.92 -10.24 4.68
N ALA A 17 0.30 -9.72 4.57
CA ALA A 17 1.18 -9.55 5.72
C ALA A 17 1.07 -8.16 6.40
N TRP A 18 0.38 -7.21 5.78
CA TRP A 18 0.33 -5.82 6.28
C TRP A 18 -0.12 -5.73 7.73
N LEU A 19 -1.29 -6.25 8.09
CA LEU A 19 -1.81 -6.16 9.46
C LEU A 19 -0.88 -6.82 10.49
N HIS A 20 -0.20 -7.91 10.12
CA HIS A 20 0.73 -8.61 11.01
C HIS A 20 2.05 -7.86 11.20
N LEU A 21 2.60 -7.30 10.11
CA LEU A 21 3.95 -6.73 10.11
C LEU A 21 3.97 -5.20 10.31
N ARG A 22 2.85 -4.49 10.13
CA ARG A 22 2.80 -3.02 10.20
C ARG A 22 3.46 -2.47 11.45
N ARG A 23 3.16 -3.04 12.63
CA ARG A 23 3.76 -2.60 13.90
C ARG A 23 5.28 -2.81 13.95
N ARG A 24 5.76 -3.92 13.41
CA ARG A 24 7.19 -4.23 13.34
C ARG A 24 7.91 -3.28 12.39
N PHE A 25 7.32 -3.00 11.22
CA PHE A 25 7.89 -2.03 10.29
C PHE A 25 7.88 -0.62 10.84
N GLN A 26 6.79 -0.19 11.50
CA GLN A 26 6.72 1.12 12.16
C GLN A 26 7.84 1.30 13.19
N ALA A 27 8.20 0.26 13.95
CA ALA A 27 9.32 0.31 14.89
C ALA A 27 10.70 0.46 14.23
N LEU A 28 10.83 0.10 12.94
CA LEU A 28 12.07 0.23 12.16
C LEU A 28 12.18 1.57 11.41
N VAL A 29 11.10 2.37 11.36
CA VAL A 29 11.09 3.69 10.70
C VAL A 29 11.98 4.64 11.50
N LYS A 30 12.96 5.25 10.82
CA LYS A 30 13.90 6.19 11.45
C LYS A 30 13.29 7.61 11.51
N PRO A 31 13.78 8.49 12.39
CA PRO A 31 13.40 9.90 12.39
C PRO A 31 13.55 10.55 11.00
N GLY A 32 12.54 11.29 10.58
CA GLY A 32 12.49 11.91 9.25
C GLY A 32 12.03 10.99 8.11
N GLN A 33 11.71 9.73 8.39
CA GLN A 33 11.08 8.80 7.46
C GLN A 33 9.57 8.68 7.72
N SER A 34 8.81 8.33 6.69
CA SER A 34 7.38 8.03 6.80
C SER A 34 7.08 6.71 6.10
N LEU A 35 6.27 5.85 6.73
CA LEU A 35 5.82 4.58 6.16
C LEU A 35 4.40 4.74 5.62
N PHE A 36 4.21 4.40 4.35
CA PHE A 36 2.95 4.44 3.64
C PHE A 36 2.55 3.05 3.17
N TYR A 37 1.27 2.89 2.83
CA TYR A 37 0.71 1.66 2.31
C TYR A 37 0.26 1.85 0.87
N ALA A 38 0.59 0.89 0.00
CA ALA A 38 0.09 0.79 -1.36
C ALA A 38 -0.40 -0.64 -1.57
N GLY A 39 -1.71 -0.82 -1.58
CA GLY A 39 -2.32 -2.13 -1.74
C GLY A 39 -3.74 -2.02 -2.25
N ARG A 40 -4.42 -3.16 -2.39
CA ARG A 40 -5.85 -3.17 -2.67
C ARG A 40 -6.62 -2.71 -1.42
N PRO A 41 -7.77 -2.03 -1.58
CA PRO A 41 -8.64 -1.72 -0.45
C PRO A 41 -9.13 -3.01 0.22
N GLU A 42 -9.57 -2.89 1.47
CA GLU A 42 -10.13 -4.03 2.21
C GLU A 42 -11.25 -4.72 1.43
N ALA A 43 -11.25 -6.05 1.47
CA ALA A 43 -12.25 -6.86 0.81
C ALA A 43 -12.46 -8.17 1.57
N ALA A 44 -13.67 -8.73 1.47
CA ALA A 44 -13.97 -10.05 2.00
C ALA A 44 -13.34 -11.17 1.14
N ALA A 45 -13.30 -10.97 -0.18
CA ALA A 45 -12.68 -11.91 -1.11
C ALA A 45 -11.20 -11.57 -1.37
N PRO A 46 -10.34 -12.55 -1.72
CA PRO A 46 -8.92 -12.30 -2.02
C PRO A 46 -8.67 -11.48 -3.30
N ALA A 47 -9.56 -11.62 -4.28
CA ALA A 47 -9.45 -10.93 -5.57
C ALA A 47 -10.84 -10.73 -6.20
N PRO A 48 -11.01 -9.73 -7.08
CA PRO A 48 -12.21 -9.61 -7.91
C PRO A 48 -12.31 -10.77 -8.92
N GLY A 49 -13.52 -11.28 -9.14
CA GLY A 49 -13.76 -12.41 -10.04
C GLY A 49 -13.70 -12.09 -11.54
N TYR A 50 -13.47 -10.84 -11.93
CA TYR A 50 -13.38 -10.45 -13.34
C TYR A 50 -12.06 -9.74 -13.65
N TYR A 51 -11.42 -10.20 -14.73
CA TYR A 51 -10.06 -9.83 -15.09
C TYR A 51 -9.85 -8.33 -15.26
N GLN A 52 -10.80 -7.62 -15.88
CA GLN A 52 -10.64 -6.19 -16.15
C GLN A 52 -10.52 -5.35 -14.86
N LEU A 53 -11.28 -5.67 -13.80
CA LEU A 53 -11.10 -4.99 -12.52
C LEU A 53 -9.82 -5.42 -11.84
N HIS A 54 -9.45 -6.69 -11.91
CA HIS A 54 -8.17 -7.14 -11.38
C HIS A 54 -7.01 -6.35 -11.99
N ALA A 55 -6.96 -6.23 -13.33
CA ALA A 55 -5.95 -5.47 -14.04
C ALA A 55 -5.95 -3.99 -13.66
N ARG A 56 -7.14 -3.35 -13.57
CA ARG A 56 -7.26 -1.96 -13.15
C ARG A 56 -6.80 -1.72 -11.71
N GLN A 57 -7.12 -2.64 -10.80
CA GLN A 57 -6.65 -2.58 -9.41
C GLN A 57 -5.13 -2.75 -9.33
N GLN A 58 -4.57 -3.65 -10.13
CA GLN A 58 -3.12 -3.88 -10.21
C GLN A 58 -2.36 -2.65 -10.72
N GLU A 59 -2.84 -2.04 -11.80
CA GLU A 59 -2.25 -0.81 -12.32
C GLU A 59 -2.30 0.32 -11.27
N ARG A 60 -3.47 0.53 -10.65
CA ARG A 60 -3.65 1.54 -9.61
C ARG A 60 -2.71 1.32 -8.41
N LEU A 61 -2.55 0.07 -7.97
CA LEU A 61 -1.63 -0.35 -6.91
C LEU A 61 -0.20 0.08 -7.25
N VAL A 62 0.30 -0.33 -8.42
CA VAL A 62 1.69 -0.09 -8.84
C VAL A 62 1.95 1.40 -8.96
N LEU A 63 1.06 2.13 -9.62
CA LEU A 63 1.13 3.59 -9.71
C LEU A 63 1.10 4.25 -8.33
N SER A 64 0.27 3.72 -7.41
CA SER A 64 0.22 4.21 -6.04
C SER A 64 1.54 3.96 -5.29
N ALA A 65 2.20 2.83 -5.49
CA ALA A 65 3.45 2.51 -4.81
C ALA A 65 4.62 3.37 -5.28
N LEU A 66 4.64 3.74 -6.56
CA LEU A 66 5.72 4.50 -7.19
C LEU A 66 5.52 6.02 -7.12
N ALA A 67 4.28 6.49 -6.89
CA ALA A 67 3.99 7.91 -6.73
C ALA A 67 4.52 8.46 -5.39
N SER A 68 4.88 9.75 -5.35
CA SER A 68 5.22 10.43 -4.09
C SER A 68 3.99 10.50 -3.18
N GLN A 69 4.14 10.00 -1.95
CA GLN A 69 3.01 9.89 -1.01
C GLN A 69 2.67 11.24 -0.37
N LYS A 70 3.65 12.14 -0.25
CA LYS A 70 3.42 13.52 0.22
C LYS A 70 2.52 14.33 -0.71
N ALA A 71 2.56 14.05 -2.01
CA ALA A 71 1.68 14.70 -2.98
C ALA A 71 0.22 14.23 -2.82
N LYS A 72 -0.01 12.95 -2.46
CA LYS A 72 -1.35 12.40 -2.20
C LYS A 72 -1.97 12.94 -0.91
N GLN A 73 -1.18 13.09 0.15
CA GLN A 73 -1.69 13.49 1.48
C GLN A 73 -2.14 14.95 1.55
N LYS A 74 -1.67 15.81 0.62
CA LYS A 74 -2.13 17.22 0.48
C LYS A 74 -3.43 17.38 -0.30
N ALA A 75 -3.89 16.34 -0.99
CA ALA A 75 -5.06 16.38 -1.87
C ALA A 75 -6.37 16.01 -1.14
N TYR A 76 -6.32 15.83 0.19
CA TYR A 76 -7.44 15.53 1.07
C TYR A 76 -7.40 16.49 2.27
#